data_AF-A0A7S3MEY1-F1
#
_entry.id   AF-A0A7S3MEY1-F1
#
_cell.length_a   1.000
_cell.length_b   1.000
_cell.length_c   1.000
_cell.angle_alpha   90.00
_cell.angle_beta   90.00
_cell.angle_gamma   90.00
#
_symmetry.space_group_name_H-M   'P 1'
#
loop_
_entity.id
_entity.type
_entity.pdbx_description
1 polymer ?
#
loop_
_entity_poly.entity_id
_entity_poly.type
_entity_poly.pdbx_seq_one_letter_code
_entity_poly.pdbx_strand_id
1 'polypeptide(L)'
;VPHCADLFFLGMAMARWRIKGKAIIATFVSSYWPLVVTSLVIFLTPEVTGRCDLHPPQTAWLRFRFYFIELVLVVCFVAGAFRVSDPWGWTGWLTTWALFAYVTHVAWHRLLPTPYGAVVTYLSIVPFWLVHKAIAAGSFGMPANAGSSRPEGAAQIRYSTPTSLGNSYA
;
A
#
# COMPACT_ATOMS: atom_id res chain seq x y z
N VAL A 1 10.56 23.31 3.24
CA VAL A 1 10.49 23.73 4.66
C VAL A 1 9.07 23.76 5.21
N PRO A 2 8.01 24.30 4.55
CA PRO A 2 6.66 24.31 5.13
C PRO A 2 6.06 22.91 5.36
N HIS A 3 6.33 21.94 4.49
CA HIS A 3 5.78 20.58 4.62
C HIS A 3 6.12 19.85 5.93
N CYS A 4 7.27 20.10 6.54
CA CYS A 4 7.61 19.46 7.82
C CYS A 4 6.74 19.97 8.96
N ALA A 5 6.34 21.24 8.91
CA ALA A 5 5.44 21.84 9.90
C ALA A 5 4.04 21.22 9.77
N ASP A 6 3.53 21.06 8.55
CA ASP A 6 2.20 20.47 8.31
C ASP A 6 2.11 19.04 8.84
N LEU A 7 3.13 18.22 8.58
CA LEU A 7 3.20 16.84 9.12
C LEU A 7 3.30 16.82 10.65
N PHE A 8 4.01 17.78 11.24
CA PHE A 8 4.11 17.92 12.69
C PHE A 8 2.76 18.29 13.32
N PHE A 9 2.06 19.30 12.78
CA PHE A 9 0.73 19.68 13.23
C PHE A 9 -0.29 18.56 13.03
N LEU A 10 -0.24 17.86 11.90
CA LEU A 10 -1.05 16.67 11.66
C LEU A 10 -0.77 15.60 12.73
N GLY A 11 0.50 15.31 13.04
CA GLY A 11 0.87 14.37 14.09
C GLY A 11 0.30 14.76 15.46
N MET A 12 0.41 16.04 15.84
CA MET A 12 -0.15 16.55 17.09
C MET A 12 -1.69 16.48 17.12
N ALA A 13 -2.34 16.87 16.03
CA ALA A 13 -3.79 16.79 15.89
C ALA A 13 -4.27 15.34 16.05
N MET A 14 -3.54 14.37 15.49
CA MET A 14 -3.90 12.96 15.55
C MET A 14 -3.54 12.28 16.88
N ALA A 15 -2.59 12.84 17.62
CA ALA A 15 -2.37 12.45 19.01
C ALA A 15 -3.59 12.81 19.89
N ARG A 16 -4.26 13.94 19.60
CA ARG A 16 -5.44 14.37 20.35
C ARG A 16 -6.75 13.76 19.83
N TRP A 17 -6.95 13.72 18.51
CA TRP A 17 -8.14 13.18 17.86
C TRP A 17 -7.92 11.74 17.41
N ARG A 18 -8.42 10.78 18.18
CA ARG A 18 -8.40 9.38 17.76
C ARG A 18 -9.53 9.13 16.76
N ILE A 19 -9.19 8.82 15.51
CA ILE A 19 -10.16 8.42 14.49
C ILE A 19 -10.85 7.12 14.92
N LYS A 20 -12.18 7.17 15.10
CA LYS A 20 -13.00 5.98 15.31
C LYS A 20 -13.05 5.19 14.00
N GLY A 21 -12.87 3.86 14.08
CA GLY A 21 -12.91 2.99 12.90
C GLY A 21 -11.60 2.87 12.12
N LYS A 22 -10.46 3.36 12.64
CA LYS A 22 -9.15 3.24 11.95
C LYS A 22 -8.79 1.81 11.54
N ALA A 23 -9.20 0.80 12.32
CA ALA A 23 -8.98 -0.61 12.00
C ALA A 23 -9.75 -1.07 10.76
N ILE A 24 -11.00 -0.59 10.58
CA ILE A 24 -11.82 -0.92 9.40
C ILE A 24 -11.17 -0.32 8.15
N ILE A 25 -10.74 0.95 8.24
CA ILE A 25 -10.04 1.64 7.15
C ILE A 25 -8.74 0.90 6.81
N ALA A 26 -7.93 0.56 7.82
CA ALA A 26 -6.68 -0.15 7.62
C ALA A 26 -6.89 -1.50 6.93
N THR A 27 -7.86 -2.30 7.39
CA THR A 27 -8.19 -3.60 6.77
C THR A 27 -8.73 -3.45 5.35
N PHE A 28 -9.59 -2.46 5.11
CA PHE A 28 -10.15 -2.21 3.78
C PHE A 28 -9.04 -1.80 2.79
N VAL A 29 -8.23 -0.82 3.16
CA VAL A 29 -7.15 -0.32 2.31
C VAL A 29 -6.08 -1.38 2.09
N SER A 30 -5.71 -2.16 3.11
CA SER A 30 -4.72 -3.23 2.93
C SER A 30 -5.23 -4.36 2.03
N SER A 31 -6.52 -4.71 2.13
CA SER A 31 -7.14 -5.76 1.31
C SER A 31 -7.36 -5.33 -0.15
N TYR A 32 -7.66 -4.04 -0.37
CA TYR A 32 -8.05 -3.50 -1.68
C TYR A 32 -7.10 -2.41 -2.18
N TRP A 33 -5.83 -2.45 -1.76
CA TRP A 33 -4.84 -1.43 -2.12
C TRP A 33 -4.73 -1.17 -3.63
N PRO A 34 -4.84 -2.17 -4.55
CA PRO A 34 -4.75 -1.89 -5.98
C PRO A 34 -5.92 -1.03 -6.48
N LEU A 35 -7.13 -1.22 -5.93
CA LEU A 35 -8.30 -0.42 -6.26
C LEU A 35 -8.14 1.02 -5.74
N VAL A 36 -7.61 1.16 -4.52
CA VAL A 36 -7.31 2.49 -3.95
C VAL A 36 -6.28 3.21 -4.82
N VAL A 37 -5.16 2.57 -5.17
CA VAL A 37 -4.13 3.18 -6.03
C VAL A 37 -4.68 3.50 -7.41
N THR A 38 -5.46 2.59 -8.03
CA THR A 38 -6.06 2.81 -9.36
C THR A 38 -7.02 4.00 -9.33
N SER A 39 -7.85 4.12 -8.30
CA SER A 39 -8.75 5.27 -8.17
C SER A 39 -7.97 6.58 -7.99
N LEU A 40 -6.92 6.60 -7.17
CA LEU A 40 -6.03 7.78 -7.03
C LEU A 40 -5.36 8.16 -8.36
N VAL A 41 -4.93 7.18 -9.16
CA VAL A 41 -4.35 7.41 -10.50
C VAL A 41 -5.38 8.00 -11.47
N ILE A 42 -6.64 7.56 -11.42
CA ILE A 42 -7.73 8.16 -12.22
C ILE A 42 -7.98 9.62 -11.80
N PHE A 43 -7.89 9.92 -10.51
CA PHE A 43 -8.02 11.30 -10.02
C PHE A 43 -6.79 12.16 -10.33
N LEU A 44 -5.63 11.56 -10.56
CA LEU A 44 -4.41 12.26 -10.95
C LEU A 44 -4.61 12.92 -12.32
N THR A 45 -4.20 14.18 -12.45
CA THR A 45 -4.23 14.88 -13.74
C THR A 45 -2.80 14.85 -14.30
N PRO A 46 -2.53 14.10 -15.38
CA PRO A 46 -1.22 14.12 -16.00
C PRO A 46 -0.95 15.51 -16.59
N GLU A 47 0.33 15.88 -16.70
CA GLU A 47 0.80 17.06 -17.45
C GLU A 47 0.32 18.44 -16.95
N VAL A 48 0.04 18.58 -15.65
CA VAL A 48 -0.18 19.91 -15.08
C VAL A 48 1.16 20.65 -14.92
N THR A 49 1.47 21.52 -15.87
CA THR A 49 2.60 22.46 -15.77
C THR A 49 2.12 23.83 -15.30
N GLY A 50 2.84 24.46 -14.38
CA GLY A 50 2.56 25.82 -13.90
C GLY A 50 2.08 25.87 -12.45
N ARG A 51 2.11 27.07 -11.86
CA ARG A 51 1.68 27.24 -10.47
C ARG A 51 0.15 27.39 -10.41
N CYS A 52 -0.52 26.40 -9.84
CA CYS A 52 -1.97 26.40 -9.65
C CYS A 52 -2.46 27.48 -8.67
N ASP A 53 -1.56 28.19 -7.99
CA ASP A 53 -1.84 29.27 -7.04
C ASP A 53 -2.32 30.57 -7.71
N LEU A 54 -1.92 30.82 -8.96
CA LEU A 54 -2.05 32.12 -9.64
C LEU A 54 -3.51 32.50 -10.02
N HIS A 55 -4.36 31.53 -10.37
CA HIS A 55 -5.75 31.77 -10.80
C HIS A 55 -6.75 30.87 -10.06
N PRO A 56 -7.16 31.23 -8.82
CA PRO A 56 -7.95 30.37 -7.94
C PRO A 56 -9.32 29.92 -8.45
N PRO A 57 -10.18 30.76 -9.08
CA PRO A 57 -11.51 30.32 -9.48
C PRO A 57 -11.51 29.39 -10.69
N GLN A 58 -10.62 29.62 -11.65
CA GLN A 58 -10.53 28.82 -12.89
C GLN A 58 -9.90 27.44 -12.64
N THR A 59 -9.06 27.30 -11.62
CA THR A 59 -8.37 26.04 -11.26
C THR A 59 -9.01 25.31 -10.07
N ALA A 60 -10.19 25.73 -9.61
CA ALA A 60 -10.85 25.17 -8.43
C ALA A 60 -11.04 23.65 -8.54
N TRP A 61 -11.40 23.15 -9.71
CA TRP A 61 -11.59 21.72 -9.94
C TRP A 61 -10.28 20.91 -9.87
N LEU A 62 -9.19 21.44 -10.44
CA LEU A 62 -7.86 20.82 -10.37
C LEU A 62 -7.36 20.76 -8.92
N ARG A 63 -7.56 21.84 -8.16
CA ARG A 63 -7.24 21.89 -6.74
C ARG A 63 -8.05 20.88 -5.93
N PHE A 64 -9.35 20.77 -6.19
CA PHE A 64 -10.20 19.78 -5.52
C PHE A 64 -9.67 18.35 -5.73
N ARG A 65 -9.34 17.97 -6.98
CA ARG A 65 -8.77 16.64 -7.28
C ARG A 65 -7.45 16.41 -6.54
N PHE A 66 -6.58 17.40 -6.51
CA PHE A 66 -5.29 17.32 -5.80
C PHE A 66 -5.49 17.14 -4.29
N TYR A 67 -6.29 17.99 -3.65
CA TYR A 67 -6.57 17.91 -2.22
C TYR A 67 -7.33 16.64 -1.84
N PHE A 68 -8.16 16.11 -2.74
CA PHE A 68 -8.85 14.84 -2.52
C PHE A 68 -7.86 13.68 -2.42
N ILE A 69 -6.88 13.61 -3.33
CA ILE A 69 -5.81 12.59 -3.29
C ILE A 69 -5.01 12.71 -2.00
N GLU A 70 -4.61 13.94 -1.64
CA GLU A 70 -3.86 14.21 -0.41
C GLU A 70 -4.65 13.81 0.84
N LEU A 71 -5.95 14.16 0.90
CA LEU A 71 -6.84 13.77 1.98
C LEU A 71 -6.93 12.24 2.13
N VAL A 72 -7.12 11.51 1.02
CA VAL A 72 -7.17 10.04 1.04
C VAL A 72 -5.85 9.45 1.54
N LEU A 73 -4.71 9.97 1.08
CA LEU A 73 -3.38 9.52 1.53
C LEU A 73 -3.14 9.80 3.01
N VAL A 74 -3.55 10.99 3.51
CA VAL A 74 -3.48 11.34 4.93
C VAL A 74 -4.36 10.42 5.77
N VAL A 75 -5.59 10.14 5.34
CA VAL A 75 -6.49 9.19 6.02
C VAL A 75 -5.87 7.79 6.06
N CYS A 76 -5.30 7.32 4.95
CA CYS A 76 -4.59 6.04 4.90
C CYS A 76 -3.37 6.01 5.83
N PHE A 77 -2.58 7.09 5.85
CA PHE A 77 -1.40 7.25 6.71
C PHE A 77 -1.79 7.15 8.18
N VAL A 78 -2.74 7.97 8.61
CA VAL A 78 -3.20 8.04 10.01
C VAL A 78 -3.87 6.75 10.44
N ALA A 79 -4.62 6.10 9.56
CA ALA A 79 -5.21 4.79 9.84
C ALA A 79 -4.16 3.70 10.03
N GLY A 80 -2.90 3.92 9.61
CA GLY A 80 -1.85 2.91 9.59
C GLY A 80 -2.02 1.91 8.45
N ALA A 81 -2.72 2.31 7.39
CA ALA A 81 -3.08 1.45 6.26
C ALA A 81 -1.91 1.15 5.30
N PHE A 82 -0.78 1.86 5.40
CA PHE A 82 0.41 1.59 4.59
C PHE A 82 1.18 0.32 4.97
N ARG A 83 0.63 -0.49 5.89
CA ARG A 83 1.06 -1.87 6.05
C ARG A 83 0.43 -2.69 4.93
N VAL A 84 1.24 -3.04 3.93
CA VAL A 84 0.87 -4.02 2.91
C VAL A 84 0.80 -5.39 3.60
N SER A 85 -0.32 -5.68 4.24
CA SER A 85 -0.66 -7.03 4.65
C SER A 85 -1.34 -7.71 3.48
N ASP A 86 -0.92 -8.93 3.18
CA ASP A 86 -1.54 -9.78 2.17
C ASP A 86 -2.38 -10.87 2.86
N PRO A 87 -3.61 -10.57 3.31
CA PRO A 87 -4.42 -11.55 4.03
C PRO A 87 -4.80 -12.75 3.15
N TRP A 88 -4.73 -12.61 1.82
CA TRP A 88 -5.10 -13.65 0.86
C TRP A 88 -3.90 -14.40 0.30
N GLY A 89 -2.67 -13.97 0.59
CA GLY A 89 -1.44 -14.54 0.04
C GLY A 89 -1.30 -14.37 -1.49
N TRP A 90 -2.03 -13.42 -2.09
CA TRP A 90 -2.07 -13.24 -3.54
C TRP A 90 -0.92 -12.39 -4.08
N THR A 91 -0.30 -11.58 -3.23
CA THR A 91 0.72 -10.59 -3.60
C THR A 91 2.14 -11.08 -3.37
N GLY A 92 2.36 -12.24 -2.75
CA GLY A 92 3.71 -12.77 -2.49
C GLY A 92 4.59 -12.83 -3.75
N TRP A 93 4.05 -13.36 -4.86
CA TRP A 93 4.76 -13.38 -6.15
C TRP A 93 4.94 -11.98 -6.74
N LEU A 94 3.96 -11.10 -6.52
CA LEU A 94 3.98 -9.72 -6.99
C LEU A 94 5.11 -8.94 -6.30
N THR A 95 5.39 -9.21 -5.01
CA THR A 95 6.52 -8.64 -4.28
C THR A 95 7.85 -9.03 -4.90
N THR A 96 8.05 -10.32 -5.22
CA THR A 96 9.27 -10.79 -5.88
C THR A 96 9.43 -10.19 -7.28
N TRP A 97 8.34 -10.14 -8.05
CA TRP A 97 8.33 -9.51 -9.36
C TRP A 97 8.61 -8.00 -9.28
N ALA A 98 8.01 -7.28 -8.31
CA ALA A 98 8.21 -5.85 -8.13
C ALA A 98 9.68 -5.52 -7.80
N LEU A 99 10.34 -6.34 -6.98
CA LEU A 99 11.78 -6.21 -6.71
C LEU A 99 12.61 -6.41 -7.98
N PHE A 100 12.30 -7.44 -8.76
CA PHE A 100 12.96 -7.68 -10.05
C PHE A 100 12.77 -6.50 -11.01
N ALA A 101 11.54 -6.02 -11.18
CA ALA A 101 11.21 -4.87 -12.01
C ALA A 101 11.97 -3.61 -11.54
N TYR A 102 12.01 -3.36 -10.23
CA TYR A 102 12.74 -2.22 -9.67
C TYR A 102 14.26 -2.28 -9.96
N VAL A 103 14.89 -3.44 -9.87
CA VAL A 103 16.33 -3.55 -10.15
C VAL A 103 16.61 -3.50 -11.66
N THR A 104 15.77 -4.12 -12.48
CA THR A 104 16.06 -4.33 -13.90
C THR A 104 15.51 -3.26 -14.84
N HIS A 105 14.49 -2.47 -14.45
CA HIS A 105 13.88 -1.48 -15.34
C HIS A 105 14.88 -0.44 -15.87
N VAL A 106 15.87 -0.02 -15.07
CA VAL A 106 16.94 0.90 -15.52
C VAL A 106 17.85 0.21 -16.54
N ALA A 107 18.15 -1.08 -16.36
CA ALA A 107 18.93 -1.85 -17.31
C ALA A 107 18.19 -1.96 -18.65
N TRP A 108 16.90 -2.27 -18.63
CA TRP A 108 16.06 -2.32 -19.83
C TRP A 108 15.91 -0.97 -20.51
N HIS A 109 15.76 0.11 -19.74
CA HIS A 109 15.71 1.46 -20.29
C HIS A 109 17.03 1.88 -20.96
N ARG A 110 18.18 1.35 -20.53
CA ARG A 110 19.48 1.63 -21.16
C ARG A 110 19.77 0.75 -22.37
N LEU A 111 19.29 -0.49 -22.36
CA LEU A 111 19.53 -1.47 -23.41
C LEU A 111 18.55 -1.36 -24.59
N LEU A 112 17.30 -0.96 -24.32
CA LEU A 112 16.23 -0.95 -25.31
C LEU A 112 15.69 0.49 -25.49
N PRO A 113 15.35 0.90 -26.72
CA PRO A 113 14.73 2.20 -26.94
C PRO A 113 13.35 2.28 -26.28
N THR A 114 12.96 3.48 -25.83
CA THR A 114 11.60 3.73 -25.35
C THR A 114 10.60 3.49 -26.49
N PRO A 115 9.55 2.67 -26.33
CA PRO A 115 8.96 2.14 -25.07
C PRO A 115 9.29 0.66 -24.76
N TYR A 116 10.18 0.00 -25.51
CA TYR A 116 10.38 -1.45 -25.44
C TYR A 116 10.88 -1.92 -24.06
N GLY A 117 11.68 -1.12 -23.35
CA GLY A 117 12.11 -1.45 -21.98
C GLY A 117 10.96 -1.64 -21.01
N ALA A 118 9.90 -0.83 -21.13
CA ALA A 118 8.69 -0.97 -20.32
C ALA A 118 7.93 -2.25 -20.72
N VAL A 119 7.78 -2.52 -22.02
CA VAL A 119 7.12 -3.73 -22.52
C VAL A 119 7.77 -5.00 -21.98
N VAL A 120 9.11 -5.09 -22.01
CA VAL A 120 9.84 -6.24 -21.45
C VAL A 120 9.61 -6.39 -19.94
N THR A 121 9.63 -5.27 -19.22
CA THR A 121 9.36 -5.27 -17.77
C THR A 121 7.96 -5.79 -17.47
N TYR A 122 6.94 -5.37 -18.22
CA TYR A 122 5.57 -5.86 -18.03
C TYR A 122 5.35 -7.30 -18.52
N LEU A 123 5.98 -7.69 -19.63
CA LEU A 123 5.92 -9.08 -20.12
C LEU A 123 6.52 -10.08 -19.13
N SER A 124 7.50 -9.64 -18.32
CA SER A 124 8.08 -10.47 -17.25
C SER A 124 7.09 -10.83 -16.12
N ILE A 125 5.91 -10.19 -16.05
CA ILE A 125 4.86 -10.59 -15.09
C ILE A 125 4.43 -12.04 -15.31
N VAL A 126 4.26 -12.44 -16.58
CA VAL A 126 3.75 -13.77 -16.96
C VAL A 126 4.65 -14.91 -16.46
N PRO A 127 5.98 -14.94 -16.71
CA PRO A 127 6.84 -15.99 -16.22
C PRO A 127 6.90 -16.04 -14.69
N PHE A 128 6.92 -14.90 -13.99
CA PHE A 128 6.88 -14.88 -12.52
C PHE A 128 5.59 -15.48 -11.97
N TRP A 129 4.45 -15.17 -12.59
CA TRP A 129 3.17 -15.77 -12.23
C TRP A 129 3.15 -17.28 -12.47
N LEU A 130 3.67 -17.75 -13.61
CA LEU A 130 3.79 -19.18 -13.92
C LEU A 130 4.70 -19.92 -12.94
N VAL A 131 5.87 -19.35 -12.62
CA VAL A 131 6.81 -19.94 -11.64
C VAL A 131 6.15 -20.04 -10.27
N HIS A 132 5.46 -18.99 -9.82
CA HIS A 132 4.74 -19.04 -8.55
C HIS A 132 3.64 -20.12 -8.54
N LYS A 133 2.87 -20.24 -9.63
CA LYS A 133 1.86 -21.30 -9.78
C LYS A 133 2.49 -22.70 -9.80
N ALA A 134 3.63 -22.88 -10.46
CA ALA A 134 4.35 -24.14 -10.49
C ALA A 134 4.89 -24.53 -9.11
N ILE A 135 5.44 -23.60 -8.34
CA ILE A 135 5.91 -23.84 -6.97
C ILE A 135 4.73 -24.19 -6.05
N ALA A 136 3.61 -23.47 -6.19
CA ALA A 136 2.39 -23.75 -5.43
C ALA A 136 1.80 -25.14 -5.76
N ALA A 137 1.88 -25.57 -7.03
CA ALA A 137 1.43 -26.89 -7.46
C ALA A 137 2.40 -28.01 -7.04
N GLY A 138 3.72 -27.78 -7.13
CA GLY A 138 4.75 -28.77 -6.76
C GLY A 138 4.79 -29.08 -5.27
N SER A 139 4.37 -28.12 -4.43
CA SER A 139 4.22 -28.30 -2.98
C SER A 139 3.06 -29.25 -2.62
N PHE A 140 2.23 -29.66 -3.59
CA PHE A 140 1.12 -30.60 -3.39
C PHE A 140 1.56 -32.09 -3.40
N GLY A 141 2.86 -32.35 -3.62
CA GLY A 141 3.42 -33.71 -3.71
C GLY A 141 4.33 -34.13 -2.55
N MET A 142 4.66 -33.25 -1.60
CA MET A 142 5.34 -33.70 -0.38
C MET A 142 4.30 -34.32 0.55
N PRO A 143 4.42 -35.60 0.92
CA PRO A 143 3.53 -36.20 1.91
C PRO A 143 3.60 -35.33 3.15
N ALA A 144 2.43 -34.84 3.59
CA ALA A 144 2.30 -34.13 4.84
C ALA A 144 2.97 -34.98 5.91
N ASN A 145 4.13 -34.53 6.36
CA ASN A 145 4.86 -35.19 7.41
C ASN A 145 4.03 -34.98 8.68
N ALA A 146 3.11 -35.92 8.92
CA ALA A 146 2.12 -35.96 9.99
C ALA A 146 2.74 -36.07 11.40
N GLY A 147 4.02 -35.74 11.54
CA GLY A 147 4.83 -35.86 12.75
C GLY A 147 5.35 -34.55 13.33
N SER A 148 5.03 -33.38 12.76
CA SER A 148 5.32 -32.12 13.45
C SER A 148 4.20 -31.83 14.46
N SER A 149 4.25 -32.53 15.58
CA SER A 149 3.67 -32.09 16.86
C SER A 149 4.29 -30.73 17.21
N ARG A 150 3.74 -29.68 16.60
CA ARG A 150 4.07 -28.30 16.93
C ARG A 150 3.66 -28.15 18.40
N PRO A 151 4.59 -27.90 19.33
CA PRO A 151 4.22 -27.78 20.72
C PRO A 151 3.21 -26.64 20.85
N GLU A 152 2.03 -26.96 21.39
CA GLU A 152 0.95 -26.06 21.82
C GLU A 152 1.40 -24.99 22.86
N GLY A 153 2.70 -24.77 23.03
CA GLY A 153 3.29 -23.85 23.99
C GLY A 153 3.85 -22.56 23.39
N ALA A 154 3.87 -22.39 22.07
CA ALA A 154 4.33 -21.14 21.45
C ALA A 154 3.24 -20.07 21.56
N ALA A 155 3.15 -19.50 22.77
CA ALA A 155 2.58 -18.21 23.12
C ALA A 155 1.71 -17.61 22.01
N GLN A 156 0.41 -17.88 22.12
CA GLN A 156 -0.61 -16.96 21.66
C GLN A 156 -0.20 -15.59 22.23
N ILE A 157 0.53 -14.79 21.44
CA ILE A 157 0.66 -13.36 21.67
C ILE A 157 -0.77 -12.86 21.45
N ARG A 158 -1.60 -13.03 22.49
CA ARG A 158 -2.73 -12.16 22.74
C ARG A 158 -2.09 -10.79 22.70
N TYR A 159 -2.26 -10.12 21.57
CA TYR A 159 -2.41 -8.68 21.61
C TYR A 159 -3.62 -8.48 22.51
N SER A 160 -3.38 -8.49 23.82
CA SER A 160 -4.29 -7.97 24.82
C SER A 160 -4.51 -6.54 24.35
N THR A 161 -5.63 -6.36 23.66
CA THR A 161 -6.23 -5.05 23.45
C THR A 161 -6.14 -4.39 24.82
N PRO A 162 -5.40 -3.28 24.99
CA PRO A 162 -5.38 -2.61 26.27
C PRO A 162 -6.83 -2.23 26.54
N THR A 163 -7.46 -2.99 27.44
CA THR A 163 -8.79 -2.73 27.97
C THR A 163 -8.73 -1.28 28.42
N SER A 164 -9.58 -0.46 27.80
CA SER A 164 -9.65 0.97 28.08
C SER A 164 -9.75 1.15 29.59
N LEU A 165 -8.67 1.60 30.21
CA LEU A 165 -8.73 2.18 31.53
C LEU A 165 -9.75 3.32 31.42
N GLY A 166 -10.85 3.14 32.15
CA GLY A 166 -11.93 4.10 32.23
C GLY A 166 -11.36 5.44 32.63
N ASN A 167 -11.50 6.41 31.74
CA ASN A 167 -11.42 7.81 32.11
C ASN A 167 -12.74 8.17 32.77
N SER A 168 -12.81 7.92 34.08
CA SER A 168 -13.55 8.78 34.99
C SER A 168 -12.85 10.13 35.01
N TYR A 169 -13.35 11.09 34.24
CA TYR A 169 -13.11 12.51 34.52
C TYR A 169 -14.48 13.19 34.58
N ALA A 170 -14.80 13.62 35.79
CA ALA A 170 -15.76 14.66 36.10
C ALA A 170 -15.28 16.01 35.54
#